data_AF-A0A3P7EG25-F1
#
_entry.id   AF-A0A3P7EG25-F1
#
_cell.length_a   1.000
_cell.length_b   1.000
_cell.length_c   1.000
_cell.angle_alpha   90.00
_cell.angle_beta   90.00
_cell.angle_gamma   90.00
#
_symmetry.space_group_name_H-M   'P 1'
#
loop_
_entity.id
_entity.type
_entity.pdbx_description
1 polymer ?
#
loop_
_entity_poly.entity_id
_entity_poly.type
_entity_poly.pdbx_seq_one_letter_code
_entity_poly.pdbx_strand_id
1 'polypeptide(L)'
;MHGLYYSFYKKLIGESPFFEVLNQITNDNVTEYGHTINTLKRFNLYPEVILGIAFKLFKKIANKSHWVVEQCWQVNRGDDLPPVVSCEGIGNEHYFYITMVFVLASTVATSIFLFGVLLSKDK
;
A
#
# COMPACT_ATOMS: atom_id res chain seq x y z
N MET A 1 14.86 -1.58 0.89
CA MET A 1 13.99 -2.19 -0.14
C MET A 1 12.51 -1.82 0.03
N HIS A 2 11.91 -1.88 1.23
CA HIS A 2 10.46 -1.65 1.40
C HIS A 2 9.97 -0.22 1.07
N GLY A 3 10.83 0.78 1.20
CA GLY A 3 10.47 2.17 0.86
C GLY A 3 10.19 2.41 -0.63
N LEU A 4 10.81 1.63 -1.53
CA LEU A 4 10.56 1.73 -2.97
C LEU A 4 9.14 1.24 -3.33
N TYR A 5 8.75 0.07 -2.83
CA TYR A 5 7.40 -0.48 -3.04
C TYR A 5 6.34 0.46 -2.45
N TYR A 6 6.58 0.97 -1.24
CA TYR A 6 5.68 1.93 -0.61
C TYR A 6 5.57 3.23 -1.41
N SER A 7 6.64 3.71 -2.06
CA SER A 7 6.57 4.93 -2.89
C SER A 7 5.70 4.73 -4.13
N PHE A 8 5.77 3.55 -4.77
CA PHE A 8 4.87 3.20 -5.88
C PHE A 8 3.42 3.04 -5.41
N TYR A 9 3.19 2.37 -4.28
CA TYR A 9 1.88 2.31 -3.66
C TYR A 9 1.32 3.71 -3.38
N LYS A 10 2.14 4.61 -2.81
CA LYS A 10 1.75 6.00 -2.56
C LYS A 10 1.36 6.74 -3.83
N LYS A 11 2.09 6.54 -4.94
CA LYS A 11 1.71 7.08 -6.26
C LYS A 11 0.33 6.55 -6.69
N LEU A 12 0.09 5.25 -6.55
CA LEU A 12 -1.17 4.59 -6.96
C LEU A 12 -2.41 5.08 -6.20
N ILE A 13 -2.28 5.36 -4.91
CA ILE A 13 -3.38 5.85 -4.08
C ILE A 13 -3.59 7.37 -4.14
N GLY A 14 -2.67 8.10 -4.77
CA GLY A 14 -2.76 9.55 -4.94
C GLY A 14 -4.02 10.00 -5.71
N GLU A 15 -4.21 11.32 -5.79
CA GLU A 15 -5.41 11.94 -6.37
C GLU A 15 -5.58 11.69 -7.88
N SER A 16 -4.48 11.41 -8.59
CA SER A 16 -4.51 11.19 -10.03
C SER A 16 -5.35 9.97 -10.42
N PRO A 17 -5.96 9.99 -11.63
CA PRO A 17 -6.67 8.84 -12.18
C PRO A 17 -5.82 7.58 -12.16
N PHE A 18 -6.37 6.48 -11.65
CA PHE A 18 -5.62 5.23 -11.44
C PHE A 18 -4.96 4.71 -12.73
N PHE A 19 -5.64 4.80 -13.87
CA PHE A 19 -5.10 4.39 -15.17
C PHE A 19 -3.93 5.26 -15.64
N GLU A 20 -3.96 6.56 -15.32
CA GLU A 20 -2.87 7.46 -15.66
C GLU A 20 -1.62 7.09 -14.87
N VAL A 21 -1.77 6.85 -13.57
CA VAL A 21 -0.67 6.40 -12.72
C VAL A 21 -0.13 5.03 -13.17
N LEU A 22 -1.01 4.10 -13.55
CA LEU A 22 -0.58 2.81 -14.10
C LEU A 22 0.21 2.97 -15.40
N ASN A 23 -0.22 3.87 -16.28
CA ASN A 23 0.50 4.16 -17.52
C ASN A 23 1.88 4.77 -17.24
N GLN A 24 1.98 5.67 -16.26
CA GLN A 24 3.26 6.24 -15.80
C GLN A 24 4.19 5.19 -15.19
N ILE A 25 3.68 4.23 -14.43
CA ILE A 25 4.48 3.12 -13.86
C ILE A 25 4.88 2.11 -14.94
N THR A 26 4.07 1.93 -15.98
CA THR A 26 4.36 1.02 -17.10
C THR A 26 5.34 1.63 -18.10
N ASN A 27 5.41 2.96 -18.19
CA ASN A 27 6.29 3.71 -19.08
C ASN A 27 7.13 4.71 -18.26
N ASP A 28 7.86 4.18 -17.28
CA ASP A 28 8.58 4.99 -16.31
C ASP A 28 9.97 5.36 -16.84
N ASN A 29 10.27 6.65 -16.89
CA ASN A 29 11.55 7.21 -17.32
C ASN A 29 12.34 7.87 -16.18
N VAL A 30 11.80 7.85 -14.95
CA VAL A 30 12.40 8.56 -13.80
C VAL A 30 13.22 7.60 -12.94
N THR A 31 12.77 6.35 -12.77
CA THR A 31 13.45 5.39 -11.89
C THR A 31 14.83 4.97 -12.41
N GLU A 32 15.00 4.90 -13.74
CA GLU A 32 16.29 4.59 -14.37
C GLU A 32 16.63 5.61 -15.45
N TYR A 33 17.76 6.29 -15.26
CA TYR A 33 18.22 7.31 -16.19
C TYR A 33 18.52 6.71 -17.57
N GLY A 34 18.00 7.33 -18.63
CA GLY A 34 18.29 6.96 -20.02
C GLY A 34 17.42 5.84 -20.59
N HIS A 35 16.48 5.27 -19.83
CA HIS A 35 15.61 4.21 -20.31
C HIS A 35 14.16 4.40 -19.84
N THR A 36 13.21 4.16 -20.75
CA THR A 36 11.80 3.95 -20.39
C THR A 36 11.60 2.49 -20.05
N ILE A 37 11.28 2.20 -18.79
CA ILE A 37 11.14 0.83 -18.30
C ILE A 37 9.70 0.57 -17.85
N ASN A 38 9.27 -0.67 -18.03
CA ASN A 38 8.06 -1.17 -17.40
C ASN A 38 8.37 -1.55 -15.95
N THR A 39 8.32 -0.55 -15.09
CA THR A 39 8.60 -0.67 -13.65
C THR A 39 7.64 -1.66 -12.98
N LEU A 40 6.37 -1.71 -13.41
CA LEU A 40 5.38 -2.68 -12.93
C LEU A 40 5.87 -4.12 -13.09
N LYS A 41 6.27 -4.50 -14.31
CA LYS A 41 6.77 -5.84 -14.60
C LYS A 41 8.16 -6.07 -14.02
N ARG A 42 9.04 -5.09 -14.09
CA ARG A 42 10.45 -5.20 -13.69
C ARG A 42 10.60 -5.44 -12.18
N PHE A 43 9.82 -4.73 -11.36
CA PHE A 43 9.86 -4.87 -9.90
C PHE A 43 8.70 -5.69 -9.34
N ASN A 44 7.89 -6.34 -10.19
CA ASN A 44 6.75 -7.16 -9.78
C ASN A 44 5.77 -6.41 -8.86
N LEU A 45 5.43 -5.16 -9.19
CA LEU A 45 4.61 -4.26 -8.35
C LEU A 45 3.10 -4.63 -8.32
N TYR A 46 2.74 -5.84 -8.74
CA TYR A 46 1.34 -6.28 -8.79
C TYR A 46 0.67 -6.27 -7.40
N PRO A 47 1.32 -6.71 -6.31
CA PRO A 47 0.74 -6.60 -4.97
C PRO A 47 0.42 -5.16 -4.59
N GLU A 48 1.32 -4.22 -4.87
CA GLU A 48 1.15 -2.79 -4.56
C GLU A 48 0.00 -2.18 -5.36
N VAL A 49 -0.15 -2.58 -6.64
CA VAL A 49 -1.30 -2.20 -7.49
C VAL A 49 -2.62 -2.69 -6.87
N ILE A 50 -2.68 -3.97 -6.46
CA ILE A 50 -3.87 -4.55 -5.82
C ILE A 50 -4.18 -3.83 -4.51
N LEU A 51 -3.17 -3.58 -3.67
CA LEU A 51 -3.32 -2.85 -2.41
C LEU A 51 -3.79 -1.42 -2.64
N GLY A 52 -3.30 -0.73 -3.68
CA GLY A 52 -3.73 0.61 -4.04
C GLY A 52 -5.21 0.68 -4.42
N ILE A 53 -5.69 -0.30 -5.20
CA ILE A 53 -7.13 -0.45 -5.52
C ILE A 53 -7.92 -0.72 -4.25
N ALA A 54 -7.47 -1.68 -3.44
CA ALA A 54 -8.14 -2.07 -2.20
C ALA A 54 -8.27 -0.89 -1.23
N PHE A 55 -7.23 -0.07 -1.08
CA PHE A 55 -7.25 1.11 -0.22
C PHE A 55 -8.24 2.17 -0.72
N LYS A 56 -8.23 2.49 -2.03
CA LYS A 56 -9.18 3.45 -2.62
C LYS A 56 -10.63 2.99 -2.44
N LEU A 57 -10.91 1.70 -2.64
CA LEU A 57 -12.23 1.12 -2.41
C LEU A 57 -12.61 1.16 -0.92
N PHE A 58 -11.69 0.78 -0.04
CA PHE A 58 -11.88 0.82 1.41
C PHE A 58 -12.22 2.23 1.90
N LYS A 59 -11.42 3.24 1.56
CA LYS A 59 -11.69 4.65 1.90
C LYS A 59 -13.03 5.12 1.31
N LYS A 60 -13.35 4.77 0.07
CA LYS A 60 -14.65 5.12 -0.55
C LYS A 60 -15.83 4.52 0.21
N ILE A 61 -15.74 3.25 0.62
CA ILE A 61 -16.78 2.56 1.40
C ILE A 61 -16.88 3.17 2.80
N ALA A 62 -15.75 3.35 3.49
CA ALA A 62 -15.71 3.95 4.83
C ALA A 62 -16.32 5.35 4.85
N ASN A 63 -15.96 6.20 3.88
CA ASN A 63 -16.50 7.54 3.74
C ASN A 63 -18.01 7.52 3.43
N LYS A 64 -18.48 6.59 2.58
CA LYS A 64 -19.91 6.45 2.27
C LYS A 64 -20.73 5.97 3.48
N SER A 65 -20.16 5.10 4.31
CA SER A 65 -20.80 4.57 5.53
C SER A 65 -20.62 5.47 6.76
N HIS A 66 -19.93 6.61 6.62
CA HIS A 66 -19.57 7.50 7.73
C HIS A 66 -18.81 6.79 8.87
N TRP A 67 -17.98 5.79 8.53
CA TRP A 67 -17.14 5.09 9.50
C TRP A 67 -15.86 5.88 9.79
N VAL A 68 -15.61 6.14 11.07
CA VAL A 68 -14.35 6.74 11.53
C VAL A 68 -13.27 5.67 11.57
N VAL A 69 -12.44 5.61 10.53
CA VAL A 69 -11.39 4.58 10.34
C VAL A 69 -9.98 5.07 10.70
N GLU A 70 -9.83 6.37 11.01
CA GLU A 70 -8.59 6.98 11.47
C GLU A 70 -8.89 8.07 12.49
N GLN A 71 -7.95 8.31 13.41
CA GLN A 71 -7.99 9.39 14.39
C GLN A 71 -6.86 10.35 14.07
N CYS A 72 -7.19 11.63 13.89
CA CYS A 72 -6.22 12.66 13.56
C CYS A 72 -6.01 13.61 14.73
N TRP A 73 -4.75 13.89 15.03
CA TRP A 73 -4.33 14.79 16.11
C TRP A 73 -3.41 15.88 15.53
N GLN A 74 -3.53 17.09 16.06
CA GLN A 74 -2.61 18.18 15.74
C GLN A 74 -1.43 18.14 16.72
N VAL A 75 -0.23 17.97 16.18
CA VAL A 75 1.01 17.96 16.96
C VAL A 75 1.68 19.32 16.82
N ASN A 76 1.81 20.04 17.94
CA ASN A 76 2.56 21.28 18.02
C ASN A 76 4.06 20.97 17.98
N ARG A 77 4.80 21.65 17.10
CA ARG A 77 6.24 21.39 16.86
C ARG A 77 7.18 22.39 17.56
N GLY A 78 6.65 23.19 18.48
CA GLY A 78 7.33 24.35 19.08
C GLY A 78 6.80 25.67 18.54
N ASP A 79 7.23 26.78 19.13
CA ASP A 79 6.61 28.10 18.94
C ASP A 79 6.80 28.69 17.53
N ASP A 80 7.82 28.25 16.79
CA ASP A 80 8.17 28.78 15.46
C ASP A 80 7.74 27.90 14.28
N LEU A 81 7.06 26.76 14.53
CA LEU A 81 6.71 25.80 13.50
C LEU A 81 5.20 25.58 13.40
N PRO A 82 4.60 25.63 12.19
CA PRO A 82 3.18 25.39 12.05
C PRO A 82 2.83 23.96 12.51
N PRO A 83 1.68 23.77 13.17
CA PRO A 83 1.24 22.46 13.64
C PRO A 83 1.07 21.51 12.46
N VAL A 84 1.39 20.23 12.68
CA VAL A 84 1.23 19.18 11.66
C VAL A 84 0.14 18.22 12.12
N VAL A 85 -0.77 17.88 11.20
CA VAL A 85 -1.79 16.87 11.44
C VAL A 85 -1.16 15.49 11.26
N SER A 86 -1.23 14.67 12.31
CA SER A 86 -0.85 13.27 12.28
C SER A 86 -2.11 12.42 12.43
N CYS A 87 -2.34 11.50 11.49
CA CYS A 87 -3.49 10.59 11.51
C CYS A 87 -3.02 9.16 11.75
N GLU A 88 -3.68 8.45 12.64
CA GLU A 88 -3.39 7.07 13.00
C GLU A 88 -4.63 6.18 12.82
N GLY A 89 -4.41 4.92 12.44
CA GLY A 89 -5.48 3.94 12.23
C GLY A 89 -5.50 3.39 10.81
N ILE A 90 -6.36 2.40 10.57
CA ILE A 90 -6.41 1.65 9.30
C ILE A 90 -6.85 2.52 8.10
N GLY A 91 -7.46 3.68 8.37
CA GLY A 91 -7.74 4.70 7.36
C GLY A 91 -6.50 5.40 6.81
N ASN A 92 -5.40 5.44 7.55
CA ASN A 92 -4.15 6.05 7.11
C ASN A 92 -3.44 5.10 6.12
N GLU A 93 -2.89 5.66 5.04
CA GLU A 93 -2.30 4.89 3.95
C GLU A 93 -1.13 3.99 4.38
N HIS A 94 -0.32 4.43 5.34
CA HIS A 94 0.84 3.70 5.84
C HIS A 94 0.40 2.52 6.70
N TYR A 95 -0.52 2.75 7.62
CA TYR A 95 -1.07 1.71 8.49
C TYR A 95 -1.80 0.65 7.67
N PHE A 96 -2.61 1.05 6.69
CA PHE A 96 -3.26 0.12 5.78
C PHE A 96 -2.24 -0.77 5.06
N TYR A 97 -1.24 -0.15 4.44
CA TYR A 97 -0.21 -0.86 3.67
C TYR A 97 0.54 -1.89 4.52
N ILE A 98 1.10 -1.46 5.66
CA ILE A 98 1.89 -2.34 6.53
C ILE A 98 1.01 -3.45 7.13
N THR A 99 -0.22 -3.15 7.53
CA THR A 99 -1.15 -4.16 8.05
C THR A 99 -1.44 -5.23 6.98
N MET A 100 -1.72 -4.82 5.74
CA MET A 100 -1.99 -5.76 4.65
C MET A 100 -0.76 -6.60 4.29
N VAL A 101 0.44 -6.02 4.31
CA VAL A 101 1.68 -6.78 4.11
C VAL A 101 1.83 -7.87 5.17
N PHE A 102 1.61 -7.56 6.45
CA PHE A 102 1.67 -8.56 7.52
C PHE A 102 0.56 -9.60 7.44
N VAL A 103 -0.66 -9.21 7.05
CA VAL A 103 -1.77 -10.14 6.82
C VAL A 103 -1.41 -11.11 5.70
N LEU A 104 -0.95 -10.62 4.54
CA LEU A 104 -0.54 -11.46 3.42
C LEU A 104 0.59 -12.41 3.79
N ALA A 105 1.64 -11.91 4.46
CA ALA A 105 2.74 -12.75 4.94
C ALA A 105 2.24 -13.85 5.89
N SER A 106 1.34 -13.51 6.82
CA SER A 106 0.75 -14.44 7.76
C SER A 106 -0.13 -15.49 7.06
N THR A 107 -0.91 -15.09 6.05
CA THR A 107 -1.72 -16.04 5.26
C THR A 107 -0.84 -17.03 4.50
N VAL A 108 0.24 -16.57 3.83
CA VAL A 108 1.18 -17.45 3.13
C VAL A 108 1.85 -18.43 4.09
N ALA A 109 2.34 -17.95 5.23
CA ALA A 109 2.95 -18.80 6.25
C ALA A 109 1.97 -19.87 6.78
N THR A 110 0.72 -19.46 7.04
CA THR A 110 -0.35 -20.37 7.48
C THR A 110 -0.69 -21.40 6.41
N SER A 111 -0.79 -20.99 5.13
CA SER A 111 -1.06 -21.90 4.01
C SER A 111 0.05 -22.93 3.84
N ILE A 112 1.32 -22.53 3.92
CA ILE A 112 2.47 -23.44 3.84
C ILE A 112 2.44 -24.43 5.01
N PHE A 113 2.15 -23.95 6.23
CA PHE A 113 2.04 -24.80 7.41
C PHE A 113 0.92 -25.85 7.26
N LEU A 114 -0.29 -25.43 6.86
CA LEU A 114 -1.41 -26.34 6.62
C LEU A 114 -1.11 -27.35 5.51
N PHE A 115 -0.47 -26.92 4.43
CA PHE A 115 -0.04 -27.81 3.36
C PHE A 115 0.98 -28.85 3.84
N GLY A 116 1.94 -28.44 4.69
CA GLY A 116 2.88 -29.35 5.33
C GLY A 116 2.21 -30.38 6.24
N VAL A 117 1.19 -29.98 7.02
CA VAL A 117 0.41 -30.89 7.87
C VAL A 117 -0.38 -31.89 7.02
N LEU A 118 -0.96 -31.47 5.89
CA LEU A 118 -1.68 -32.36 4.98
C LEU A 118 -0.75 -33.41 4.36
N LEU A 119 0.39 -32.99 3.79
CA LEU A 119 1.36 -33.91 3.21
C LEU A 119 1.99 -34.86 4.22
N SER A 120 2.09 -34.45 5.50
CA SER A 120 2.60 -35.31 6.56
C SER A 120 1.62 -36.44 6.94
N LYS A 121 0.32 -36.31 6.63
CA LYS A 121 -0.68 -37.36 6.86
C LYS A 121 -0.78 -38.37 5.72
N ASP A 122 -0.32 -37.98 4.53
CA ASP A 122 -0.29 -38.85 3.34
C ASP A 122 0.91 -39.83 3.34
N LYS A 123 1.77 -39.79 4.38
CA LYS A 123 2.82 -40.77 4.65
C LYS A 123 2.48 -41.59 5.89
#